data_AF-A0A338P7B4-F1
#
_entry.id   AF-A0A338P7B4-F1
#
_cell.length_a   1.000
_cell.length_b   1.000
_cell.length_c   1.000
_cell.angle_alpha   90.00
_cell.angle_beta   90.00
_cell.angle_gamma   90.00
#
_symmetry.space_group_name_H-M   'P 1'
#
loop_
_entity.id
_entity.type
_entity.pdbx_description
1 polymer ?
#
loop_
_entity_poly.entity_id
_entity_poly.type
_entity_poly.pdbx_seq_one_letter_code
_entity_poly.pdbx_strand_id
1 'polypeptide(L)'
;MARGLPSTACLARFCQKLNRLKPLEESSMETSLRRCLSTLDLTLLGVGGMVGSGLYVLTGTVAKDMAGPAVLLSFLVAAVA
;
A
#
# COMPACT_ATOMS: atom_id res chain seq x y z
N MET A 1 39.22 -16.77 4.02
CA MET A 1 38.41 -16.97 2.79
C MET A 1 36.99 -17.35 3.23
N ALA A 2 36.01 -16.52 2.84
CA ALA A 2 34.55 -16.73 2.87
C ALA A 2 33.79 -16.98 4.20
N ARG A 3 33.22 -15.92 4.81
CA ARG A 3 31.93 -15.84 5.55
C ARG A 3 31.61 -14.34 5.71
N GLY A 4 30.49 -13.71 5.34
CA GLY A 4 29.15 -14.09 4.90
C GLY A 4 28.22 -12.99 5.43
N LEU A 5 27.87 -11.97 4.63
CA LEU A 5 26.86 -10.97 5.00
C LEU A 5 26.18 -10.23 3.79
N PRO A 6 25.61 -10.94 2.79
CA PRO A 6 24.89 -10.29 1.67
C PRO A 6 23.45 -9.85 2.00
N SER A 7 22.88 -10.27 3.14
CA SER A 7 21.44 -10.11 3.44
C SER A 7 21.02 -8.67 3.78
N THR A 8 21.84 -7.91 4.52
CA THR A 8 21.49 -6.53 4.94
C THR A 8 21.65 -5.50 3.81
N ALA A 9 22.64 -5.67 2.93
CA ALA A 9 22.87 -4.79 1.79
C ALA A 9 21.76 -4.91 0.72
N CYS A 10 21.22 -6.11 0.52
CA CYS A 10 20.10 -6.34 -0.40
C CYS A 10 18.82 -5.62 0.07
N LEU A 11 18.51 -5.74 1.37
CA LEU A 11 17.34 -5.10 1.96
C LEU A 11 17.44 -3.58 1.91
N ALA A 12 18.61 -3.03 2.24
CA ALA A 12 18.86 -1.59 2.17
C ALA A 12 18.69 -1.04 0.73
N ARG A 13 19.20 -1.75 -0.28
CA ARG A 13 19.02 -1.37 -1.69
C ARG A 13 17.57 -1.47 -2.14
N PHE A 14 16.83 -2.48 -1.68
CA PHE A 14 15.41 -2.64 -1.97
C PHE A 14 14.59 -1.48 -1.36
N CYS A 15 14.80 -1.14 -0.09
CA CYS A 15 14.17 0.02 0.55
C CYS A 15 14.53 1.33 -0.15
N GLN A 16 15.78 1.49 -0.60
CA GLN A 16 16.22 2.68 -1.35
C GLN A 16 15.55 2.78 -2.74
N LYS A 17 15.24 1.63 -3.37
CA LYS A 17 14.48 1.58 -4.63
C LYS A 17 13.00 1.89 -4.42
N LEU A 18 12.41 1.45 -3.31
CA LEU A 18 11.03 1.77 -2.94
C LEU A 18 10.85 3.25 -2.56
N ASN A 19 11.84 3.87 -1.92
CA ASN A 19 11.76 5.28 -1.52
C ASN A 19 12.20 6.26 -2.64
N ARG A 20 12.21 5.82 -3.91
CA ARG A 20 12.58 6.70 -5.02
C ARG A 20 11.40 7.61 -5.39
N LEU A 21 11.38 8.80 -4.80
CA LEU A 21 10.43 9.86 -5.13
C LEU A 21 10.72 10.40 -6.54
N LYS A 22 9.67 10.58 -7.36
CA LYS A 22 9.78 11.22 -8.67
C LYS A 22 9.85 12.74 -8.47
N PRO A 23 10.83 13.46 -9.02
CA PRO A 23 10.84 14.92 -8.97
C PRO A 23 9.59 15.44 -9.70
N LEU A 24 8.87 16.34 -9.06
CA LEU A 24 7.67 16.95 -9.63
C LEU A 24 8.10 18.09 -10.55
N GLU A 25 7.77 18.00 -11.84
CA GLU A 25 7.95 19.13 -12.77
C GLU A 25 6.91 20.22 -12.47
N GLU A 26 7.41 21.43 -12.24
CA GLU A 26 6.66 22.63 -11.81
C GLU A 26 5.49 22.99 -12.75
N SER A 27 5.59 22.61 -14.04
CA SER A 27 4.57 22.87 -15.07
C SER A 27 3.22 22.18 -14.81
N SER A 28 3.14 21.21 -13.89
CA SER A 28 1.92 20.45 -13.58
C SER A 28 1.14 20.98 -12.36
N MET A 29 1.59 22.08 -11.74
CA MET A 29 0.98 22.64 -10.53
C MET A 29 -0.12 23.69 -10.76
N GLU A 30 -0.36 24.09 -12.02
CA GLU A 30 -1.41 25.05 -12.39
C GLU A 30 -2.79 24.37 -12.38
N THR A 31 -3.45 24.32 -11.22
CA THR A 31 -4.84 23.84 -11.10
C THR A 31 -5.73 24.93 -10.53
N SER A 32 -6.95 25.11 -11.07
CA SER A 32 -7.92 26.13 -10.62
C SER A 32 -8.51 25.90 -9.22
N LEU A 33 -8.26 24.74 -8.60
CA LEU A 33 -8.76 24.37 -7.28
C LEU A 33 -7.77 24.76 -6.17
N ARG A 34 -8.30 25.20 -5.02
CA ARG A 34 -7.48 25.44 -3.83
C ARG A 34 -6.97 24.12 -3.25
N ARG A 35 -5.63 23.99 -3.10
CA ARG A 35 -5.02 22.89 -2.35
C ARG A 35 -5.28 23.06 -0.85
N CYS A 36 -6.34 22.43 -0.37
CA CYS A 36 -6.69 22.41 1.06
C CYS A 36 -6.46 21.05 1.73
N LEU A 37 -6.18 20.01 0.94
CA LEU A 37 -5.97 18.65 1.45
C LEU A 37 -4.54 18.49 1.94
N SER A 38 -4.39 18.18 3.23
CA SER A 38 -3.14 17.74 3.81
C SER A 38 -2.82 16.31 3.37
N THR A 39 -1.58 15.86 3.58
CA THR A 39 -1.17 14.47 3.33
C THR A 39 -2.03 13.48 4.11
N LEU A 40 -2.40 13.83 5.34
CA LEU A 40 -3.31 13.03 6.15
C LEU A 40 -4.69 12.93 5.49
N ASP A 41 -5.26 14.05 5.06
CA ASP A 41 -6.58 14.04 4.43
C ASP A 41 -6.61 13.19 3.15
N LEU A 42 -5.54 13.24 2.35
CA LEU A 42 -5.37 12.37 1.18
C LEU A 42 -5.27 10.89 1.56
N THR A 43 -4.54 10.55 2.63
CA THR A 43 -4.46 9.16 3.11
C THR A 43 -5.80 8.67 3.64
N LEU A 44 -6.53 9.48 4.41
CA LEU A 44 -7.86 9.13 4.91
C LEU A 44 -8.86 8.99 3.77
N LEU A 45 -8.79 9.86 2.75
CA LEU A 45 -9.62 9.75 1.54
C LEU A 45 -9.34 8.44 0.80
N GLY A 46 -8.07 8.05 0.68
CA GLY A 46 -7.69 6.76 0.10
C GLY A 46 -8.21 5.57 0.90
N VAL A 47 -8.01 5.56 2.22
CA VAL A 47 -8.49 4.49 3.11
C VAL A 47 -10.01 4.39 3.09
N GLY A 48 -10.72 5.52 3.17
CA GLY A 48 -12.18 5.56 3.09
C GLY A 48 -12.72 5.06 1.73
N GLY A 49 -11.99 5.32 0.64
CA GLY A 49 -12.33 4.79 -0.68
C GLY A 49 -12.13 3.27 -0.84
N MET A 50 -11.16 2.69 -0.13
CA MET A 50 -10.91 1.23 -0.16
C MET A 50 -11.92 0.44 0.69
N VAL A 51 -12.39 1.00 1.81
CA VAL A 51 -13.34 0.36 2.72
C VAL A 51 -14.77 0.49 2.19
N GLY A 52 -15.08 -0.23 1.11
CA GLY A 52 -16.39 -0.26 0.48
C GLY A 52 -17.24 -1.49 0.84
N SER A 53 -18.27 -1.74 0.04
CA SER A 53 -19.14 -2.94 0.15
C SER A 53 -18.35 -4.26 0.08
N GLY A 54 -17.20 -4.27 -0.60
CA GLY A 54 -16.34 -5.45 -0.68
C GLY A 54 -15.82 -5.92 0.68
N LEU A 55 -15.39 -5.00 1.56
CA LEU A 55 -14.89 -5.38 2.87
C LEU A 55 -16.02 -5.84 3.81
N TYR A 56 -17.20 -5.21 3.73
CA TYR A 56 -18.31 -5.51 4.65
C TYR A 56 -19.14 -6.73 4.24
N VAL A 57 -19.30 -6.98 2.94
CA VAL A 57 -20.16 -8.07 2.44
C VAL A 57 -19.32 -9.25 1.95
N LEU A 58 -18.38 -9.02 1.04
CA LEU A 58 -17.65 -10.12 0.40
C LEU A 58 -16.68 -10.82 1.36
N THR A 59 -16.09 -10.10 2.31
CA THR A 59 -15.21 -10.72 3.32
C THR A 59 -15.91 -11.82 4.11
N GLY A 60 -17.18 -11.63 4.48
CA GLY A 60 -17.96 -12.64 5.21
C GLY A 60 -18.21 -13.89 4.36
N THR A 61 -18.57 -13.70 3.09
CA THR A 61 -18.76 -14.80 2.14
C THR A 61 -17.46 -15.55 1.89
N VAL A 62 -16.35 -14.84 1.66
CA VAL A 62 -15.03 -15.47 1.46
C VAL A 62 -14.56 -16.20 2.71
N ALA A 63 -14.78 -15.64 3.90
CA ALA A 63 -14.46 -16.31 5.16
C ALA A 63 -15.32 -17.58 5.37
N LYS A 64 -16.60 -17.54 5.03
CA LYS A 64 -17.51 -18.69 5.19
C LYS A 64 -17.24 -19.80 4.17
N ASP A 65 -17.12 -19.43 2.89
CA ASP A 65 -17.21 -20.38 1.78
C ASP A 65 -15.85 -20.73 1.14
N MET A 66 -14.81 -19.90 1.33
CA MET A 66 -13.51 -20.09 0.67
C MET A 66 -12.36 -20.30 1.66
N ALA A 67 -12.06 -19.33 2.52
CA ALA A 67 -10.81 -19.28 3.30
C ALA A 67 -10.97 -19.71 4.77
N GLY A 68 -12.18 -19.72 5.32
CA GLY A 68 -12.39 -20.05 6.73
C GLY A 68 -11.68 -19.07 7.67
N PRO A 69 -11.15 -19.54 8.83
CA PRO A 69 -10.39 -18.70 9.76
C PRO A 69 -9.06 -18.17 9.16
N ALA A 70 -8.59 -18.75 8.05
CA ALA A 70 -7.38 -18.31 7.35
C ALA A 70 -7.61 -17.10 6.42
N VAL A 71 -8.81 -16.52 6.39
CA VAL A 71 -9.13 -15.34 5.56
C VAL A 71 -8.18 -14.15 5.81
N LEU A 72 -7.70 -13.99 7.05
CA LEU A 72 -6.72 -12.96 7.40
C LEU A 72 -5.39 -13.15 6.68
N LEU A 73 -4.93 -14.40 6.52
CA LEU A 73 -3.69 -14.70 5.79
C LEU A 73 -3.86 -14.43 4.30
N SER A 74 -5.04 -14.73 3.73
CA SER A 74 -5.36 -14.44 2.33
C SER A 74 -5.28 -12.93 2.04
N PHE A 75 -5.90 -12.10 2.89
CA PHE A 75 -5.80 -10.64 2.75
C PHE A 75 -4.38 -10.10 2.96
N LEU A 76 -3.61 -10.71 3.86
CA LEU A 76 -2.21 -10.31 4.08
C LEU A 76 -1.36 -10.54 2.82
N VAL A 77 -1.54 -11.70 2.17
CA VAL A 77 -0.86 -12.00 0.91
C VAL A 77 -1.33 -11.06 -0.18
N ALA A 78 -2.64 -10.80 -0.30
CA ALA A 78 -3.19 -9.88 -1.30
C ALA A 78 -2.72 -8.42 -1.14
N ALA A 79 -2.37 -7.99 0.08
CA ALA A 79 -1.85 -6.65 0.34
C ALA A 79 -0.36 -6.51 0.00
N VAL A 80 0.40 -7.60 0.07
CA VAL A 80 1.85 -7.61 -0.16
C VAL A 80 2.22 -7.98 -1.61
N ALA A 81 1.42 -8.86 -2.22
CA ALA A 81 1.60 -9.31 -3.60
C ALA A 81 1.20 -8.21 -4.61
#